data_AF-A0A9E5ND65-F1
#
_entry.id   AF-A0A9E5ND65-F1
#
_cell.length_a   1.000
_cell.length_b   1.000
_cell.length_c   1.000
_cell.angle_alpha   90.00
_cell.angle_beta   90.00
_cell.angle_gamma   90.00
#
_symmetry.space_group_name_H-M   'P 1'
#
loop_
_entity.id
_entity.type
_entity.pdbx_description
1 polymer ?
#
loop_
_entity_poly.entity_id
_entity_poly.type
_entity_poly.pdbx_seq_one_letter_code
_entity_poly.pdbx_strand_id
1 'polypeptide(L)'
;TDEGTRFLIPGIEEPDIADISVGDPILALGRPDEEGNLLARVVAVVSRLQLRRHTIRGLITSIGDDTFGLATRGRVVRVQTTEETVFRIPGVEDPGLDDLNVRDLVMVVGSWNAAQEVFTARAVALIPRWPSHLRFVRGEVTGIQGRTIVLNALEGEVAVQTDGETIYRIPGVEDPGLDDVEIGNKVAMLVTRTGEGALLARVVVVRRGESSLIDVVAGPVEAAAAMVRSIPWPQSEPLEAPER
;
A
#
# COMPACT_ATOMS: atom_id res chain seq x y z
N THR A 1 -5.13 -2.00 13.29
CA THR A 1 -4.44 -2.22 14.56
C THR A 1 -5.45 -2.83 15.52
N ASP A 2 -4.99 -3.53 16.53
CA ASP A 2 -5.76 -4.16 17.60
C ASP A 2 -5.15 -3.81 18.96
N GLU A 3 -5.75 -4.33 20.04
CA GLU A 3 -5.20 -4.19 21.40
C GLU A 3 -3.80 -4.80 21.57
N GLY A 4 -3.38 -5.67 20.63
CA GLY A 4 -2.04 -6.24 20.57
C GLY A 4 -1.03 -5.41 19.77
N THR A 5 -1.43 -4.25 19.24
CA THR A 5 -0.56 -3.38 18.46
C THR A 5 0.29 -2.53 19.39
N ARG A 6 1.60 -2.70 19.33
CA ARG A 6 2.55 -1.83 20.03
C ARG A 6 2.95 -0.65 19.18
N PHE A 7 2.76 0.56 19.69
CA PHE A 7 3.27 1.78 19.07
C PHE A 7 4.67 2.10 19.62
N LEU A 8 5.54 2.62 18.77
CA LEU A 8 6.89 3.03 19.14
C LEU A 8 7.13 4.44 18.58
N ILE A 9 6.99 5.44 19.44
CA ILE A 9 7.15 6.84 19.07
C ILE A 9 8.28 7.44 19.92
N PRO A 10 9.36 7.94 19.29
CA PRO A 10 10.49 8.50 20.02
C PRO A 10 10.07 9.66 20.93
N GLY A 11 10.38 9.55 22.23
CA GLY A 11 10.10 10.59 23.21
C GLY A 11 8.71 10.54 23.86
N ILE A 12 7.92 9.49 23.57
CA ILE A 12 6.64 9.23 24.21
C ILE A 12 6.73 7.89 24.95
N GLU A 13 6.42 7.89 26.25
CA GLU A 13 6.56 6.71 27.12
C GLU A 13 5.40 5.71 26.96
N GLU A 14 4.18 6.21 26.69
CA GLU A 14 2.99 5.40 26.43
C GLU A 14 2.37 5.80 25.08
N PRO A 15 3.04 5.47 23.96
CA PRO A 15 2.60 5.89 22.64
C PRO A 15 1.34 5.13 22.19
N ASP A 16 0.44 5.83 21.50
CA ASP A 16 -0.72 5.24 20.85
C ASP A 16 -0.90 5.70 19.40
N ILE A 17 -2.04 5.37 18.79
CA ILE A 17 -2.36 5.76 17.42
C ILE A 17 -2.66 7.26 17.26
N ALA A 18 -3.13 7.93 18.33
CA ALA A 18 -3.47 9.36 18.32
C ALA A 18 -2.21 10.24 18.33
N ASP A 19 -1.09 9.71 18.81
CA ASP A 19 0.22 10.36 18.77
C ASP A 19 0.87 10.35 17.37
N ILE A 20 0.26 9.67 16.39
CA ILE A 20 0.74 9.62 15.01
C ILE A 20 0.02 10.67 14.19
N SER A 21 0.78 11.63 13.65
CA SER A 21 0.24 12.65 12.78
C SER A 21 0.30 12.23 11.31
N VAL A 22 -0.63 12.74 10.53
CA VAL A 22 -0.56 12.57 9.08
C VAL A 22 0.55 13.44 8.52
N GLY A 23 1.38 12.83 7.69
CA GLY A 23 2.71 13.32 7.34
C GLY A 23 3.83 12.47 7.94
N ASP A 24 3.57 11.76 9.04
CA ASP A 24 4.60 11.03 9.76
C ASP A 24 5.05 9.79 8.98
N PRO A 25 6.37 9.60 8.79
CA PRO A 25 6.86 8.39 8.19
C PRO A 25 6.73 7.26 9.23
N ILE A 26 5.97 6.24 8.89
CA ILE A 26 5.77 5.08 9.77
C ILE A 26 6.35 3.81 9.17
N LEU A 27 6.83 2.93 10.05
CA LEU A 27 7.12 1.53 9.73
C LEU A 27 6.08 0.68 10.46
N ALA A 28 5.25 -0.04 9.70
CA ALA A 28 4.26 -0.96 10.25
C ALA A 28 4.67 -2.40 9.94
N LEU A 29 4.81 -3.22 10.98
CA LEU A 29 5.02 -4.66 10.90
C LEU A 29 3.78 -5.36 11.41
N GLY A 30 3.15 -6.17 10.57
CA GLY A 30 1.89 -6.82 10.89
C GLY A 30 1.69 -8.12 10.12
N ARG A 31 0.71 -8.92 10.53
CA ARG A 31 0.26 -10.05 9.74
C ARG A 31 -0.92 -9.62 8.88
N PRO A 32 -1.06 -10.12 7.66
CA PRO A 32 -2.35 -10.03 7.00
C PRO A 32 -3.39 -10.76 7.85
N ASP A 33 -4.56 -10.17 8.05
CA ASP A 33 -5.72 -10.89 8.53
C ASP A 33 -6.35 -11.70 7.38
N GLU A 34 -7.45 -12.40 7.68
CA GLU A 34 -8.17 -13.25 6.72
C GLU A 34 -8.71 -12.45 5.51
N GLU A 35 -8.83 -11.13 5.66
CA GLU A 35 -9.28 -10.19 4.62
C GLU A 35 -8.09 -9.55 3.86
N GLY A 36 -6.86 -9.92 4.21
CA GLY A 36 -5.63 -9.41 3.61
C GLY A 36 -5.29 -7.97 4.02
N ASN A 37 -5.94 -7.43 5.05
CA ASN A 37 -5.56 -6.17 5.67
C ASN A 37 -4.36 -6.40 6.59
N LEU A 38 -3.43 -5.44 6.62
CA LEU A 38 -2.29 -5.54 7.51
C LEU A 38 -2.72 -5.27 8.95
N LEU A 39 -2.96 -6.33 9.72
CA LEU A 39 -3.05 -6.27 11.17
C LEU A 39 -1.66 -6.00 11.75
N ALA A 40 -1.33 -4.71 11.84
CA ALA A 40 -0.07 -4.25 12.44
C ALA A 40 0.03 -4.74 13.88
N ARG A 41 1.18 -5.34 14.23
CA ARG A 41 1.55 -5.72 15.61
C ARG A 41 2.55 -4.73 16.19
N VAL A 42 3.31 -4.06 15.32
CA VAL A 42 4.19 -2.95 15.68
C VAL A 42 4.00 -1.82 14.67
N VAL A 43 3.79 -0.61 15.18
CA VAL A 43 3.78 0.62 14.39
C VAL A 43 4.79 1.58 14.99
N ALA A 44 5.80 1.96 14.22
CA ALA A 44 6.85 2.87 14.68
C ALA A 44 6.84 4.16 13.86
N VAL A 45 6.80 5.31 14.53
CA VAL A 45 7.07 6.61 13.90
C VAL A 45 8.58 6.74 13.75
N VAL A 46 9.03 6.94 12.52
CA VAL A 46 10.44 7.01 12.15
C VAL A 46 10.70 8.27 11.36
N SER A 47 11.81 8.97 11.62
CA SER A 47 12.17 10.10 10.77
C SER A 47 12.48 9.64 9.33
N ARG A 48 12.32 10.54 8.34
CA ARG A 48 12.69 10.25 6.94
C ARG A 48 14.17 9.90 6.78
N LEU A 49 15.03 10.42 7.67
CA LEU A 49 16.45 10.06 7.76
C LEU A 49 16.65 8.65 8.34
N GLN A 50 15.84 8.25 9.32
CA GLN A 50 15.82 6.89 9.87
C GLN A 50 15.31 5.87 8.85
N LEU A 51 14.26 6.16 8.07
CA LEU A 51 13.81 5.29 6.98
C LEU A 51 14.93 4.97 5.97
N ARG A 52 15.77 5.97 5.63
CA ARG A 52 16.92 5.78 4.74
C ARG A 52 18.06 4.96 5.36
N ARG A 53 18.14 4.91 6.69
CA ARG A 53 19.13 4.09 7.42
C ARG A 53 18.62 2.68 7.73
N HIS A 54 17.29 2.50 7.75
CA HIS A 54 16.65 1.25 8.16
C HIS A 54 15.98 0.48 7.03
N THR A 55 15.86 1.05 5.84
CA THR A 55 15.27 0.35 4.69
C THR A 55 16.09 0.57 3.43
N ILE A 56 16.43 -0.52 2.75
CA ILE A 56 17.05 -0.51 1.42
C ILE A 56 16.23 -1.35 0.45
N ARG A 57 16.22 -0.98 -0.83
CA ARG A 57 15.51 -1.68 -1.90
C ARG A 57 16.43 -1.83 -3.10
N GLY A 58 16.42 -3.01 -3.71
CA GLY A 58 17.31 -3.30 -4.83
C GLY A 58 17.07 -4.66 -5.45
N LEU A 59 17.90 -4.98 -6.44
CA LEU A 59 17.94 -6.31 -7.05
C LEU A 59 19.00 -7.16 -6.37
N ILE A 60 18.68 -8.42 -6.06
CA ILE A 60 19.68 -9.36 -5.56
C ILE A 60 20.71 -9.62 -6.66
N THR A 61 22.00 -9.49 -6.35
CA THR A 61 23.11 -9.73 -7.29
C THR A 61 23.88 -11.01 -7.00
N SER A 62 23.85 -11.48 -5.75
CA SER A 62 24.53 -12.70 -5.30
C SER A 62 23.88 -13.19 -4.02
N ILE A 63 23.90 -14.50 -3.78
CA ILE A 63 23.41 -15.14 -2.56
C ILE A 63 24.55 -16.02 -2.02
N GLY A 64 24.78 -15.97 -0.71
CA GLY A 64 25.62 -16.89 0.04
C GLY A 64 24.82 -17.47 1.21
N ASP A 65 25.51 -18.15 2.13
CA ASP A 65 24.84 -18.97 3.16
C ASP A 65 23.90 -18.17 4.08
N ASP A 66 24.36 -17.01 4.56
CA ASP A 66 23.64 -16.13 5.47
C ASP A 66 23.58 -14.68 4.97
N THR A 67 24.04 -14.44 3.74
CA THR A 67 24.19 -13.10 3.17
C THR A 67 23.74 -13.03 1.73
N PHE A 68 23.37 -11.84 1.28
CA PHE A 68 23.17 -11.58 -0.14
C PHE A 68 23.64 -10.17 -0.53
N GLY A 69 24.05 -10.02 -1.79
CA GLY A 69 24.38 -8.74 -2.39
C GLY A 69 23.12 -8.08 -2.94
N LEU A 70 22.92 -6.80 -2.64
CA LEU A 70 21.76 -6.02 -3.10
C LEU A 70 22.22 -4.80 -3.90
N ALA A 71 21.90 -4.74 -5.19
CA ALA A 71 22.15 -3.57 -6.03
C ALA A 71 21.14 -2.46 -5.72
N THR A 72 21.61 -1.39 -5.08
CA THR A 72 20.83 -0.21 -4.67
C THR A 72 21.40 1.04 -5.34
N ARG A 73 20.59 1.84 -6.06
CA ARG A 73 20.92 3.17 -6.64
C ARG A 73 22.42 3.47 -6.84
N GLY A 74 23.12 2.64 -7.62
CA GLY A 74 24.51 2.84 -8.04
C GLY A 74 25.61 2.14 -7.21
N ARG A 75 25.26 1.37 -6.16
CA ARG A 75 26.21 0.53 -5.41
C ARG A 75 25.62 -0.84 -5.08
N VAL A 76 26.49 -1.81 -4.82
CA VAL A 76 26.09 -3.09 -4.22
C VAL A 76 26.27 -2.98 -2.70
N VAL A 77 25.25 -3.39 -1.96
CA VAL A 77 25.23 -3.44 -0.50
C VAL A 77 25.23 -4.90 -0.06
N ARG A 78 26.10 -5.26 0.87
CA ARG A 78 26.06 -6.60 1.50
C ARG A 78 24.99 -6.61 2.58
N VAL A 79 24.03 -7.51 2.44
CA VAL A 79 22.96 -7.74 3.41
C VAL A 79 23.28 -9.02 4.19
N GLN A 80 23.24 -8.94 5.51
CA GLN A 80 23.39 -10.07 6.41
C GLN A 80 22.03 -10.46 6.96
N THR A 81 21.71 -11.75 6.89
CA THR A 81 20.52 -12.35 7.50
C THR A 81 20.93 -13.15 8.73
N THR A 82 19.97 -13.38 9.61
CA THR A 82 20.13 -14.14 10.86
C THR A 82 18.86 -14.95 11.08
N GLU A 83 18.84 -15.82 12.08
CA GLU A 83 17.64 -16.57 12.48
C GLU A 83 16.46 -15.65 12.88
N GLU A 84 16.73 -14.40 13.28
CA GLU A 84 15.70 -13.40 13.60
C GLU A 84 15.16 -12.67 12.37
N THR A 85 15.74 -12.90 11.18
CA THR A 85 15.32 -12.24 9.95
C THR A 85 14.02 -12.84 9.46
N VAL A 86 12.97 -12.02 9.41
CA VAL A 86 11.66 -12.46 8.91
C VAL A 86 11.58 -12.29 7.39
N PHE A 87 11.37 -13.38 6.67
CA PHE A 87 11.15 -13.34 5.23
C PHE A 87 9.65 -13.24 4.90
N ARG A 88 9.35 -12.54 3.82
CA ARG A 88 7.99 -12.46 3.25
C ARG A 88 8.06 -12.68 1.76
N ILE A 89 7.62 -13.86 1.35
CA ILE A 89 7.61 -14.29 -0.04
C ILE A 89 6.19 -14.76 -0.36
N PRO A 90 5.46 -14.05 -1.23
CA PRO A 90 4.08 -14.43 -1.54
C PRO A 90 4.00 -15.85 -2.11
N GLY A 91 3.09 -16.66 -1.55
CA GLY A 91 2.88 -18.04 -2.00
C GLY A 91 3.84 -19.08 -1.39
N VAL A 92 4.69 -18.68 -0.43
CA VAL A 92 5.59 -19.58 0.30
C VAL A 92 5.18 -19.62 1.77
N GLU A 93 4.94 -20.83 2.29
CA GLU A 93 4.42 -21.04 3.65
C GLU A 93 5.47 -20.83 4.73
N ASP A 94 6.72 -21.26 4.49
CA ASP A 94 7.86 -21.08 5.41
C ASP A 94 9.02 -20.40 4.66
N PRO A 95 8.95 -19.08 4.46
CA PRO A 95 9.89 -18.37 3.61
C PRO A 95 11.27 -18.21 4.28
N GLY A 96 12.32 -18.45 3.51
CA GLY A 96 13.71 -18.28 3.92
C GLY A 96 14.58 -17.56 2.88
N LEU A 97 15.89 -17.52 3.14
CA LEU A 97 16.87 -16.99 2.20
C LEU A 97 16.95 -17.86 0.93
N ASP A 98 16.75 -19.17 1.07
CA ASP A 98 16.84 -20.16 -0.02
C ASP A 98 15.72 -20.02 -1.07
N ASP A 99 14.62 -19.34 -0.71
CA ASP A 99 13.51 -19.05 -1.61
C ASP A 99 13.75 -17.78 -2.48
N LEU A 100 14.82 -17.04 -2.20
CA LEU A 100 15.20 -15.86 -2.97
C LEU A 100 16.14 -16.22 -4.11
N ASN A 101 16.04 -15.49 -5.22
CA ASN A 101 16.84 -15.70 -6.40
C ASN A 101 17.64 -14.44 -6.78
N VAL A 102 18.78 -14.65 -7.44
CA VAL A 102 19.49 -13.56 -8.09
C VAL A 102 18.55 -12.89 -9.11
N ARG A 103 18.54 -11.55 -9.12
CA ARG A 103 17.63 -10.64 -9.84
C ARG A 103 16.24 -10.48 -9.23
N ASP A 104 15.95 -11.08 -8.09
CA ASP A 104 14.74 -10.75 -7.35
C ASP A 104 14.79 -9.30 -6.86
N LEU A 105 13.67 -8.62 -6.97
CA LEU A 105 13.50 -7.28 -6.43
C LEU A 105 13.04 -7.43 -4.99
N VAL A 106 13.82 -6.96 -4.03
CA VAL A 106 13.49 -7.09 -2.62
C VAL A 106 13.53 -5.75 -1.90
N MET A 107 12.73 -5.63 -0.86
CA MET A 107 12.85 -4.61 0.17
C MET A 107 13.42 -5.25 1.43
N VAL A 108 14.43 -4.62 2.00
CA VAL A 108 15.09 -5.08 3.22
C VAL A 108 14.94 -4.01 4.28
N VAL A 109 14.42 -4.40 5.44
CA VAL A 109 14.33 -3.58 6.64
C VAL A 109 15.36 -4.09 7.64
N GLY A 110 16.09 -3.20 8.30
CA GLY A 110 17.18 -3.59 9.18
C GLY A 110 18.00 -2.41 9.70
N SER A 111 19.29 -2.63 9.92
CA SER A 111 20.22 -1.62 10.41
C SER A 111 21.55 -1.68 9.68
N TRP A 112 22.06 -0.52 9.31
CA TRP A 112 23.40 -0.38 8.76
C TRP A 112 24.47 -0.38 9.85
N ASN A 113 25.44 -1.30 9.74
CA ASN A 113 26.67 -1.27 10.52
C ASN A 113 27.77 -0.61 9.70
N ALA A 114 28.10 0.64 10.03
CA ALA A 114 29.10 1.42 9.30
C ALA A 114 30.54 0.89 9.45
N ALA A 115 30.86 0.21 10.55
CA ALA A 115 32.21 -0.31 10.79
C ALA A 115 32.53 -1.54 9.92
N GLN A 116 31.51 -2.33 9.60
CA GLN A 116 31.64 -3.55 8.80
C GLN A 116 31.13 -3.39 7.37
N GLU A 117 30.55 -2.23 7.03
CA GLU A 117 29.86 -1.96 5.76
C GLU A 117 28.79 -3.02 5.41
N VAL A 118 28.11 -3.53 6.43
CA VAL A 118 27.08 -4.58 6.31
C VAL A 118 25.73 -4.03 6.76
N PHE A 119 24.68 -4.40 6.03
CA PHE A 119 23.30 -4.14 6.40
C PHE A 119 22.69 -5.40 7.04
N THR A 120 22.47 -5.39 8.36
CA THR A 120 21.84 -6.53 9.05
C THR A 120 20.33 -6.45 8.89
N ALA A 121 19.73 -7.46 8.28
CA ALA A 121 18.31 -7.54 7.98
C ALA A 121 17.50 -8.03 9.19
N ARG A 122 16.43 -7.30 9.51
CA ARG A 122 15.35 -7.77 10.39
C ARG A 122 14.18 -8.33 9.60
N ALA A 123 13.94 -7.80 8.40
CA ALA A 123 12.94 -8.36 7.50
C ALA A 123 13.37 -8.22 6.04
N VAL A 124 13.04 -9.21 5.23
CA VAL A 124 13.24 -9.23 3.78
C VAL A 124 11.92 -9.55 3.11
N ALA A 125 11.44 -8.67 2.25
CA ALA A 125 10.21 -8.87 1.49
C ALA A 125 10.52 -8.95 -0.01
N LEU A 126 10.11 -10.06 -0.64
CA LEU A 126 10.10 -10.17 -2.09
C LEU A 126 9.03 -9.23 -2.64
N ILE A 127 9.46 -8.29 -3.50
CA ILE A 127 8.55 -7.46 -4.27
C ILE A 127 8.31 -8.19 -5.59
N PRO A 128 7.10 -8.72 -5.84
CA PRO A 128 6.79 -9.36 -7.10
C PRO A 128 7.13 -8.40 -8.24
N ARG A 129 7.91 -8.86 -9.21
CA ARG A 129 8.01 -8.16 -10.48
C ARG A 129 6.64 -8.34 -11.12
N TRP A 130 5.76 -7.35 -10.98
CA TRP A 130 4.45 -7.42 -11.61
C TRP A 130 4.64 -7.81 -13.07
N PRO A 131 3.98 -8.87 -13.54
CA PRO A 131 4.11 -9.29 -14.92
C PRO A 131 3.92 -8.10 -15.85
N SER A 132 4.76 -7.97 -16.88
CA SER A 132 4.71 -6.86 -17.85
C SER A 132 3.38 -6.75 -18.60
N HIS A 133 2.52 -7.77 -18.51
CA HIS A 133 1.17 -7.78 -19.05
C HIS A 133 0.13 -7.11 -18.12
N LEU A 134 0.46 -6.86 -16.85
CA LEU A 134 -0.40 -6.14 -15.93
C LEU A 134 -0.23 -4.62 -16.13
N ARG A 135 -1.35 -3.95 -16.37
CA ARG A 135 -1.48 -2.51 -16.58
C ARG A 135 -2.37 -1.93 -15.49
N PHE A 136 -2.13 -0.68 -15.13
CA PHE A 136 -3.06 0.08 -14.31
C PHE A 136 -3.93 0.96 -15.20
N VAL A 137 -5.25 0.84 -15.04
CA VAL A 137 -6.21 1.74 -15.68
C VAL A 137 -6.93 2.50 -14.56
N ARG A 138 -6.96 3.82 -14.66
CA ARG A 138 -7.70 4.69 -13.73
C ARG A 138 -8.64 5.57 -14.53
N GLY A 139 -9.86 5.70 -14.06
CA GLY A 139 -10.87 6.51 -14.71
C GLY A 139 -12.13 6.62 -13.89
N GLU A 140 -13.12 7.28 -14.48
CA GLU A 140 -14.48 7.35 -13.98
C GLU A 140 -15.36 6.37 -14.75
N VAL A 141 -16.20 5.62 -14.05
CA VAL A 141 -17.15 4.68 -14.69
C VAL A 141 -18.19 5.46 -15.46
N THR A 142 -18.20 5.35 -16.77
CA THR A 142 -19.19 5.98 -17.65
C THR A 142 -20.28 5.02 -18.10
N GLY A 143 -20.06 3.71 -17.95
CA GLY A 143 -21.06 2.70 -18.27
C GLY A 143 -20.71 1.32 -17.75
N ILE A 144 -21.72 0.46 -17.63
CA ILE A 144 -21.58 -0.95 -17.27
C ILE A 144 -22.43 -1.76 -18.26
N GLN A 145 -21.81 -2.73 -18.93
CA GLN A 145 -22.43 -3.56 -19.97
C GLN A 145 -22.14 -5.03 -19.68
N GLY A 146 -23.10 -5.72 -19.04
CA GLY A 146 -22.90 -7.08 -18.56
C GLY A 146 -21.73 -7.13 -17.56
N ARG A 147 -20.65 -7.83 -17.91
CA ARG A 147 -19.41 -7.88 -17.10
C ARG A 147 -18.32 -6.88 -17.53
N THR A 148 -18.67 -5.93 -18.38
CA THR A 148 -17.72 -4.92 -18.88
C THR A 148 -17.98 -3.59 -18.18
N ILE A 149 -16.94 -3.01 -17.59
CA ILE A 149 -16.95 -1.66 -17.04
C ILE A 149 -16.29 -0.73 -18.07
N VAL A 150 -17.01 0.32 -18.47
CA VAL A 150 -16.52 1.36 -19.38
C VAL A 150 -16.06 2.55 -18.56
N LEU A 151 -14.82 2.99 -18.80
CA LEU A 151 -14.16 4.05 -18.06
C LEU A 151 -13.82 5.21 -18.99
N ASN A 152 -14.02 6.44 -18.51
CA ASN A 152 -13.31 7.59 -19.05
C ASN A 152 -11.95 7.69 -18.34
N ALA A 153 -10.90 7.23 -19.01
CA ALA A 153 -9.51 7.28 -18.53
C ALA A 153 -8.76 8.47 -19.14
N LEU A 154 -7.57 8.75 -18.63
CA LEU A 154 -6.75 9.88 -19.09
C LEU A 154 -6.42 9.82 -20.60
N GLU A 155 -6.26 8.61 -21.14
CA GLU A 155 -5.95 8.36 -22.56
C GLU A 155 -7.21 8.17 -23.44
N GLY A 156 -8.40 8.33 -22.87
CA GLY A 156 -9.68 8.17 -23.55
C GLY A 156 -10.58 7.11 -22.92
N GLU A 157 -11.65 6.75 -23.64
CA GLU A 157 -12.58 5.72 -23.19
C GLU A 157 -11.94 4.32 -23.24
N VAL A 158 -12.07 3.55 -22.17
CA VAL A 158 -11.50 2.22 -22.03
C VAL A 158 -12.55 1.26 -21.52
N ALA A 159 -12.76 0.16 -22.24
CA ALA A 159 -13.60 -0.96 -21.80
C ALA A 159 -12.75 -2.04 -21.12
N VAL A 160 -13.14 -2.41 -19.90
CA VAL A 160 -12.46 -3.44 -19.10
C VAL A 160 -13.46 -4.52 -18.72
N GLN A 161 -13.17 -5.77 -19.08
CA GLN A 161 -13.96 -6.94 -18.71
C GLN A 161 -13.63 -7.38 -17.29
N THR A 162 -14.60 -8.03 -16.64
CA THR A 162 -14.47 -8.65 -15.32
C THR A 162 -14.99 -10.09 -15.39
N ASP A 163 -14.55 -10.93 -14.46
CA ASP A 163 -14.90 -12.34 -14.36
C ASP A 163 -15.01 -12.77 -12.89
N GLY A 164 -15.26 -14.06 -12.64
CA GLY A 164 -15.35 -14.60 -11.28
C GLY A 164 -14.03 -14.62 -10.51
N GLU A 165 -12.90 -14.33 -11.17
CA GLU A 165 -11.58 -14.21 -10.53
C GLU A 165 -11.23 -12.74 -10.23
N THR A 166 -12.13 -11.81 -10.58
CA THR A 166 -11.92 -10.37 -10.36
C THR A 166 -12.20 -10.04 -8.90
N ILE A 167 -11.19 -9.51 -8.21
CA ILE A 167 -11.29 -9.09 -6.81
C ILE A 167 -11.74 -7.64 -6.77
N TYR A 168 -12.87 -7.35 -6.13
CA TYR A 168 -13.35 -5.99 -5.90
C TYR A 168 -12.93 -5.51 -4.52
N ARG A 169 -12.66 -4.21 -4.41
CA ARG A 169 -12.38 -3.53 -3.14
C ARG A 169 -13.15 -2.23 -3.12
N ILE A 170 -14.18 -2.20 -2.28
CA ILE A 170 -15.10 -1.07 -2.15
C ILE A 170 -15.22 -0.77 -0.66
N PRO A 171 -14.71 0.39 -0.19
CA PRO A 171 -14.77 0.72 1.23
C PRO A 171 -16.22 0.70 1.75
N GLY A 172 -16.43 0.01 2.87
CA GLY A 172 -17.75 -0.10 3.51
C GLY A 172 -18.69 -1.14 2.89
N VAL A 173 -18.19 -2.06 2.06
CA VAL A 173 -18.96 -3.17 1.48
C VAL A 173 -18.30 -4.48 1.91
N GLU A 174 -19.06 -5.36 2.56
CA GLU A 174 -18.57 -6.61 3.17
C GLU A 174 -18.33 -7.74 2.15
N ASP A 175 -19.05 -7.75 1.02
CA ASP A 175 -18.83 -8.69 -0.09
C ASP A 175 -18.87 -7.92 -1.42
N PRO A 176 -17.81 -7.16 -1.74
CA PRO A 176 -17.82 -6.26 -2.88
C PRO A 176 -17.87 -7.04 -4.19
N GLY A 177 -18.81 -6.66 -5.05
CA GLY A 177 -18.98 -7.23 -6.38
C GLY A 177 -19.07 -6.18 -7.48
N LEU A 178 -19.33 -6.65 -8.71
CA LEU A 178 -19.65 -5.77 -9.83
C LEU A 178 -20.91 -4.94 -9.58
N ASP A 179 -21.88 -5.52 -8.87
CA ASP A 179 -23.18 -4.89 -8.59
C ASP A 179 -23.06 -3.65 -7.68
N ASP A 180 -21.95 -3.54 -6.96
CA ASP A 180 -21.63 -2.40 -6.11
C ASP A 180 -20.94 -1.24 -6.83
N VAL A 181 -20.59 -1.45 -8.11
CA VAL A 181 -19.96 -0.45 -8.97
C VAL A 181 -21.05 0.37 -9.65
N GLU A 182 -20.99 1.68 -9.51
CA GLU A 182 -21.98 2.58 -10.10
C GLU A 182 -21.34 3.54 -11.13
N ILE A 183 -22.16 4.03 -12.07
CA ILE A 183 -21.77 5.10 -12.97
C ILE A 183 -21.39 6.35 -12.15
N GLY A 184 -20.31 7.02 -12.54
CA GLY A 184 -19.71 8.14 -11.81
C GLY A 184 -18.73 7.73 -10.71
N ASN A 185 -18.61 6.44 -10.39
CA ASN A 185 -17.59 5.98 -9.45
C ASN A 185 -16.18 6.15 -10.04
N LYS A 186 -15.23 6.56 -9.21
CA LYS A 186 -13.82 6.61 -9.59
C LYS A 186 -13.19 5.26 -9.28
N VAL A 187 -12.55 4.66 -10.28
CA VAL A 187 -11.99 3.32 -10.14
C VAL A 187 -10.53 3.26 -10.56
N ALA A 188 -9.78 2.42 -9.87
CA ALA A 188 -8.44 2.01 -10.26
C ALA A 188 -8.45 0.49 -10.44
N MET A 189 -8.03 0.04 -11.61
CA MET A 189 -8.05 -1.37 -11.99
C MET A 189 -6.65 -1.86 -12.30
N LEU A 190 -6.32 -3.02 -11.77
CA LEU A 190 -5.20 -3.83 -12.23
C LEU A 190 -5.74 -4.76 -13.31
N VAL A 191 -5.29 -4.59 -14.55
CA VAL A 191 -5.81 -5.31 -15.71
C VAL A 191 -4.71 -6.10 -16.41
N THR A 192 -5.05 -7.26 -16.94
CA THR A 192 -4.22 -7.99 -17.91
C THR A 192 -4.75 -7.79 -19.32
N ARG A 193 -3.88 -7.81 -20.32
CA ARG A 193 -4.29 -7.85 -21.73
C ARG A 193 -4.46 -9.30 -22.17
N THR A 194 -5.64 -9.65 -22.64
CA THR A 194 -5.92 -10.97 -23.22
C THR A 194 -5.45 -11.04 -24.68
N GLY A 195 -5.43 -12.24 -25.26
CA GLY A 195 -4.93 -12.49 -26.62
C GLY A 195 -5.64 -11.69 -27.72
N GLU A 196 -6.86 -11.22 -27.47
CA GLU A 196 -7.65 -10.40 -28.41
C GLU A 196 -7.47 -8.89 -28.20
N GLY A 197 -6.56 -8.48 -27.31
CA GLY A 197 -6.32 -7.07 -26.97
C GLY A 197 -7.31 -6.49 -25.96
N ALA A 198 -8.31 -7.26 -25.54
CA ALA A 198 -9.23 -6.87 -24.48
C ALA A 198 -8.51 -6.79 -23.12
N LEU A 199 -9.01 -5.92 -22.25
CA LEU A 199 -8.50 -5.76 -20.89
C LEU A 199 -9.39 -6.56 -19.95
N LEU A 200 -8.79 -7.42 -19.14
CA LEU A 200 -9.47 -8.19 -18.10
C LEU A 200 -8.97 -7.71 -16.74
N ALA A 201 -9.88 -7.24 -15.89
CA ALA A 201 -9.54 -6.83 -14.53
C ALA A 201 -9.21 -8.05 -13.66
N ARG A 202 -8.21 -7.88 -12.81
CA ARG A 202 -7.90 -8.82 -11.72
C ARG A 202 -8.20 -8.20 -10.37
N VAL A 203 -8.02 -6.89 -10.25
CA VAL A 203 -8.40 -6.13 -9.08
C VAL A 203 -9.13 -4.86 -9.53
N VAL A 204 -10.27 -4.57 -8.92
CA VAL A 204 -11.04 -3.34 -9.10
C VAL A 204 -11.16 -2.64 -7.75
N VAL A 205 -10.57 -1.45 -7.62
CA VAL A 205 -10.72 -0.61 -6.43
C VAL A 205 -11.66 0.53 -6.76
N VAL A 206 -12.78 0.62 -6.05
CA VAL A 206 -13.82 1.63 -6.27
C VAL A 206 -13.77 2.69 -5.19
N ARG A 207 -13.90 3.95 -5.61
CA ARG A 207 -14.15 5.10 -4.75
C ARG A 207 -15.46 5.75 -5.17
N ARG A 208 -16.47 5.68 -4.30
CA ARG A 208 -17.73 6.41 -4.43
C ARG A 208 -17.45 7.89 -4.14
N GLY A 209 -17.77 8.80 -5.05
CA GLY A 209 -17.65 10.26 -4.83
C GLY A 209 -18.90 10.76 -4.09
N GLU A 210 -18.82 11.69 -3.12
CA GLU A 210 -18.31 13.06 -3.24
C GLU A 210 -16.93 13.30 -2.58
N SER A 211 -15.94 13.71 -3.38
CA SER A 211 -15.06 14.85 -3.08
C SER A 211 -14.00 14.98 -4.20
N SER A 212 -13.87 16.21 -4.69
CA SER A 212 -12.91 16.67 -5.67
C SER A 212 -11.47 16.66 -5.12
N LEU A 213 -10.52 16.39 -6.04
CA LEU A 213 -9.06 16.51 -5.93
C LEU A 213 -8.36 15.43 -5.09
N ILE A 214 -7.64 14.52 -5.77
CA ILE A 214 -6.17 14.43 -5.75
C ILE A 214 -5.68 13.35 -6.74
N ASP A 215 -4.62 13.76 -7.45
CA ASP A 215 -3.70 13.00 -8.28
C ASP A 215 -3.18 11.70 -7.66
N VAL A 216 -2.62 10.82 -8.49
CA VAL A 216 -1.83 9.68 -8.01
C VAL A 216 -0.65 10.20 -7.16
N VAL A 217 -0.51 9.79 -5.91
CA VAL A 217 0.69 10.06 -5.09
C VAL A 217 1.43 8.76 -4.82
N ALA A 218 2.57 8.59 -5.48
CA ALA A 218 3.69 7.85 -4.93
C ALA A 218 4.58 8.86 -4.18
N GLY A 219 4.54 8.84 -2.85
CA GLY A 219 5.16 9.86 -2.00
C GLY A 219 4.84 9.63 -0.52
N PRO A 220 5.50 10.35 0.41
CA PRO A 220 5.37 10.11 1.86
C PRO A 220 3.93 10.27 2.36
N VAL A 221 3.61 9.63 3.49
CA VAL A 221 2.26 9.42 4.04
C VAL A 221 1.55 10.75 4.30
N GLU A 222 0.80 11.24 3.34
CA GLU A 222 -0.16 12.33 3.51
C GLU A 222 -1.48 11.98 2.82
N ALA A 223 -1.97 10.76 3.07
CA ALA A 223 -3.23 10.27 2.48
C ALA A 223 -4.12 9.52 3.48
N ALA A 224 -3.93 9.72 4.79
CA ALA A 224 -4.73 9.06 5.83
C ALA A 224 -5.43 9.99 6.85
N ALA A 225 -5.28 11.33 6.76
CA ALA A 225 -6.07 12.26 7.58
C ALA A 225 -6.29 13.57 6.84
N ALA A 226 -7.42 13.63 6.16
CA ALA A 226 -8.10 14.87 5.85
C ALA A 226 -9.60 14.57 5.72
N MET A 227 -10.21 14.08 6.81
CA MET A 227 -11.66 14.19 7.03
C MET A 227 -11.93 14.41 8.52
N VAL A 228 -11.43 15.52 9.06
CA VAL A 228 -12.10 16.21 10.17
C VAL A 228 -12.09 17.70 9.84
N ARG A 229 -13.29 18.27 9.71
CA ARG A 229 -13.67 19.66 9.32
C ARG A 229 -13.79 19.81 7.80
N SER A 230 -14.99 19.98 7.24
CA SER A 230 -15.87 21.12 7.51
C SER A 230 -17.33 20.85 7.13
N ILE A 231 -18.26 21.03 8.08
CA ILE A 231 -19.68 21.31 7.76
C ILE A 231 -19.87 22.82 7.97
N PRO A 232 -20.19 23.62 6.94
CA PRO A 232 -20.72 24.96 7.14
C PRO A 232 -22.23 24.85 7.40
N TRP A 233 -22.67 25.25 8.60
CA TRP A 233 -24.10 25.42 8.90
C TRP A 233 -24.67 26.64 8.17
N PRO A 234 -25.95 26.60 7.76
CA PRO A 234 -26.63 27.73 7.12
C PRO A 234 -26.89 28.87 8.11
N GLN A 235 -26.94 30.09 7.57
CA GLN A 235 -27.20 31.31 8.32
C GLN A 235 -28.59 31.30 8.97
N SER A 236 -28.65 31.77 10.22
CA SER A 236 -29.89 32.23 10.84
C SER A 236 -29.62 33.50 11.67
N GLU A 237 -30.17 34.62 11.21
CA GLU A 237 -30.66 35.71 12.07
C GLU A 237 -32.16 35.48 12.33
N PRO A 238 -32.83 36.25 13.21
CA PRO A 238 -32.53 36.61 14.61
C PRO A 238 -33.71 36.22 15.52
N LEU A 239 -33.60 36.35 16.86
CA LEU A 239 -34.77 36.46 17.75
C LEU A 239 -34.38 37.22 19.04
N GLU A 240 -35.20 38.22 19.36
CA GLU A 240 -35.05 39.22 20.42
C GLU A 240 -35.17 38.66 21.86
N ALA A 241 -34.82 39.53 22.80
CA ALA A 241 -34.66 39.37 24.26
C ALA A 241 -35.88 38.82 25.04
N PRO A 242 -35.71 38.60 26.36
CA PRO A 242 -36.29 39.61 27.25
C PRO A 242 -35.43 40.02 28.45
N GLU A 243 -35.83 41.18 28.97
CA GLU A 243 -35.31 41.97 30.09
C GLU A 243 -35.29 41.24 31.45
N ARG A 244 -34.23 41.40 32.25
CA ARG A 244 -34.14 42.37 33.37
C ARG A 244 -32.85 42.17 34.17
#